data_AF-A0A7T1MK86-F1
#
_entry.id   AF-A0A7T1MK86-F1
#
_cell.length_a   1.000
_cell.length_b   1.000
_cell.length_c   1.000
_cell.angle_alpha   90.00
_cell.angle_beta   90.00
_cell.angle_gamma   90.00
#
_symmetry.space_group_name_H-M   'P 1'
#
loop_
_entity.id
_entity.type
_entity.pdbx_description
1 polymer ?
#
loop_
_entity_poly.entity_id
_entity_poly.type
_entity_poly.pdbx_seq_one_letter_code
_entity_poly.pdbx_strand_id
1 'polypeptide(L)' 'MTATATPVPQRRLPRFGFHTHNERLHGRLAMLGFMALLGVEWFLGHGLLVTP' A
#
# COMPACT_ATOMS: atom_id res chain seq x y z
N MET A 1 -33.33 -12.75 34.62
CA MET A 1 -32.54 -11.73 33.89
C MET A 1 -31.51 -12.46 33.03
N THR A 2 -31.89 -12.84 31.81
CA THR A 2 -31.06 -13.64 30.89
C THR A 2 -30.38 -12.72 29.89
N ALA A 3 -29.08 -12.50 30.04
CA ALA A 3 -28.26 -11.78 29.06
C ALA A 3 -28.19 -12.63 27.78
N THR A 4 -28.75 -12.11 26.68
CA THR A 4 -28.60 -12.69 25.34
C THR A 4 -27.15 -12.50 24.92
N ALA A 5 -26.31 -13.51 25.16
CA ALA A 5 -24.92 -13.54 24.74
C ALA A 5 -24.85 -13.66 23.20
N THR A 6 -24.91 -12.53 22.50
CA THR A 6 -24.61 -12.50 21.08
C THR A 6 -23.09 -12.70 20.91
N PRO A 7 -22.62 -13.76 20.24
CA PRO A 7 -21.20 -13.96 20.02
C PRO A 7 -20.69 -12.84 19.11
N VAL A 8 -19.88 -11.92 19.66
CA VAL A 8 -19.21 -10.89 18.89
C VAL A 8 -18.36 -11.59 17.82
N PRO A 9 -18.58 -11.33 16.51
CA PRO A 9 -17.83 -12.00 15.46
C PRO A 9 -16.36 -11.62 15.59
N GLN A 10 -15.53 -12.61 15.90
CA GLN A 10 -14.08 -12.44 15.97
C GLN A 10 -13.57 -12.13 14.56
N ARG A 11 -13.03 -10.92 14.36
CA ARG A 11 -12.47 -10.46 13.09
C ARG A 11 -11.18 -11.25 12.81
N ARG A 12 -11.32 -12.44 12.22
CA ARG A 12 -10.18 -13.21 11.73
C ARG A 12 -9.61 -12.53 10.50
N LEU A 13 -8.30 -12.34 10.46
CA LEU A 13 -7.64 -11.79 9.28
C LEU A 13 -7.86 -12.76 8.11
N PRO A 14 -8.46 -12.31 6.99
CA PRO A 14 -8.78 -13.19 5.88
C PRO A 14 -7.49 -13.86 5.36
N ARG A 15 -7.56 -15.17 5.09
CA ARG A 15 -6.42 -15.99 4.64
C ARG A 15 -5.88 -15.58 3.26
N PHE A 16 -6.61 -14.70 2.55
CA PHE A 16 -6.24 -14.11 1.27
C PHE A 16 -6.47 -12.60 1.35
N GLY A 17 -5.46 -11.80 0.99
CA GLY A 17 -5.49 -10.34 1.07
C GLY A 17 -4.08 -9.74 1.13
N PHE A 18 -4.01 -8.43 1.37
CA PHE A 18 -2.73 -7.75 1.59
C PHE A 18 -2.10 -8.24 2.90
N HIS A 19 -1.12 -9.13 2.77
CA HIS A 19 -0.30 -9.54 3.90
C HIS A 19 0.63 -8.39 4.28
N THR A 20 0.72 -8.05 5.57
CA THR A 20 1.51 -6.92 6.07
C THR A 20 2.95 -6.89 5.57
N HIS A 21 3.57 -8.06 5.38
CA HIS A 21 4.93 -8.16 4.84
C HIS A 21 4.99 -7.72 3.36
N ASN A 22 4.11 -8.27 2.53
CA ASN A 22 4.04 -7.94 1.10
C ASN A 22 3.64 -6.48 0.90
N GLU A 23 2.68 -5.98 1.68
CA GLU A 23 2.22 -4.60 1.60
C GLU A 23 3.33 -3.59 1.93
N ARG A 24 4.16 -3.89 2.95
CA ARG A 24 5.35 -3.10 3.27
C ARG A 24 6.42 -3.20 2.17
N LEU A 25 6.60 -4.37 1.58
CA LEU A 25 7.57 -4.59 0.49
C LEU A 25 7.16 -3.82 -0.77
N HIS A 26 5.91 -3.99 -1.23
CA HIS A 26 5.37 -3.27 -2.38
C HIS A 26 5.32 -1.75 -2.15
N GLY A 27 4.96 -1.31 -0.94
CA GLY A 27 4.97 0.11 -0.58
C GLY A 27 6.37 0.74 -0.69
N ARG A 28 7.43 0.03 -0.26
CA ARG A 28 8.82 0.51 -0.42
C ARG A 28 9.24 0.56 -1.87
N LEU A 29 8.92 -0.47 -2.66
CA LEU A 29 9.21 -0.49 -4.09
C LEU A 29 8.52 0.68 -4.81
N ALA A 30 7.29 1.01 -4.44
CA ALA A 30 6.58 2.16 -4.99
C ALA A 30 7.28 3.50 -4.66
N MET A 31 7.71 3.69 -3.39
CA MET A 31 8.46 4.89 -2.99
C MET A 31 9.79 5.02 -3.74
N LEU A 32 10.53 3.92 -3.89
CA LEU A 32 11.78 3.90 -4.66
C LEU A 32 11.55 4.18 -6.14
N GLY A 33 10.51 3.58 -6.73
CA GLY A 33 10.13 3.84 -8.12
C GLY A 33 9.80 5.31 -8.35
N PHE A 34 9.03 5.93 -7.45
CA PHE A 34 8.69 7.34 -7.52
C PHE A 34 9.92 8.26 -7.43
N MET A 35 10.85 7.97 -6.51
CA MET A 35 12.10 8.74 -6.41
C MET A 35 12.99 8.57 -7.63
N ALA A 36 13.06 7.35 -8.19
CA ALA A 36 13.79 7.09 -9.43
C ALA A 36 13.20 7.86 -10.61
N LEU A 37 11.86 7.91 -10.72
CA LEU A 37 11.16 8.70 -11.72
C LEU A 37 11.52 10.19 -11.64
N LEU A 38 11.52 10.78 -10.44
CA LEU A 38 11.93 12.18 -10.24
C LEU A 38 13.41 12.41 -10.64
N GLY A 39 14.30 11.48 -10.30
CA GLY A 39 15.72 11.57 -10.67
C GLY A 39 15.94 11.47 -12.18
N VAL A 40 15.21 10.57 -12.86
CA VAL A 40 15.24 10.45 -14.33
C VAL A 40 14.69 11.72 -14.98
N GLU A 41 13.60 12.28 -14.45
CA GLU A 41 13.00 13.51 -14.96
C GLU A 41 13.97 14.70 -14.85
N TRP A 42 14.69 14.80 -13.72
CA TRP A 42 15.76 15.78 -13.55
C TRP A 42 16.90 15.61 -14.57
N PHE A 43 17.27 14.36 -14.89
CA PHE A 43 18.37 14.08 -15.82
C PHE A 43 17.99 14.30 -17.29
N LEU A 44 16.75 13.98 -17.68
CA LEU A 44 16.26 14.18 -19.05
C LEU A 44 15.90 15.65 -19.32
N GLY A 45 15.43 16.40 -18.32
CA GLY A 45 15.05 17.81 -18.52
C GLY A 45 13.77 17.99 -19.34
N HIS A 46 12.94 16.94 -19.47
CA HIS A 46 11.59 16.98 -20.05
C HIS A 46 10.71 16.03 -19.22
N GLY A 47 9.48 16.45 -18.92
CA GLY A 47 8.67 15.77 -17.92
C GLY A 47 8.05 14.46 -18.40
N LEU A 48 8.22 13.41 -17.60
CA LEU A 48 7.54 12.13 -17.76
C LEU A 48 6.27 12.07 -16.90
N LEU A 49 6.26 12.81 -15.78
CA LEU A 49 5.10 12.97 -14.89
C LEU A 49 4.48 14.38 -14.95
N VAL A 50 5.27 15.40 -15.30
CA VAL A 50 4.82 16.79 -15.45
C VAL A 50 4.96 17.22 -16.91
N THR A 51 3.91 17.05 -17.71
CA THR A 51 3.82 17.73 -19.01
C THR A 51 3.30 19.16 -18.80
N PRO A 52 3.75 20.17 -19.57
CA PRO A 52 3.02 21.43 -19.66
C PRO A 52 1.60 21.22 -20.21
#